data_AF-A0A379GD72-F1
#
_entry.id   AF-A0A379GD72-F1
#
_cell.length_a   1.000
_cell.length_b   1.000
_cell.length_c   1.000
_cell.angle_alpha   90.00
_cell.angle_beta   90.00
_cell.angle_gamma   90.00
#
_symmetry.space_group_name_H-M   'P 1'
#
loop_
_entity.id
_entity.type
_entity.pdbx_description
1 polymer ?
#
loop_
_entity_poly.entity_id
_entity_poly.type
_entity_poly.pdbx_seq_one_letter_code
_entity_poly.pdbx_strand_id
1 'polypeptide(L)' 'MQTIDFMPDRLNAEPTVFRGFTTHEMFAAAGVGCVGGSVISIPLLPLAGWVILPTGALIMPLLVVFLAALF' A
#
# COMPACT_ATOMS: atom_id res chain seq x y z
N MET A 1 5.88 14.73 12.36
CA MET A 1 6.69 15.72 11.63
C MET A 1 7.22 16.74 12.62
N GLN A 2 8.55 16.91 12.70
CA GLN A 2 9.15 17.94 13.54
C GLN A 2 9.40 19.17 12.66
N THR A 3 8.62 20.23 12.85
CA THR A 3 8.68 21.44 12.02
C THR A 3 9.88 22.29 12.41
N ILE A 4 10.68 22.69 11.42
CA ILE A 4 11.76 23.67 11.62
C ILE A 4 11.21 25.05 11.26
N ASP A 5 11.08 25.96 12.22
CA ASP A 5 10.43 27.28 12.06
C ASP A 5 11.05 28.18 10.97
N PHE A 6 12.31 27.95 10.61
CA PHE A 6 13.00 28.74 9.58
C PHE A 6 12.65 28.34 8.15
N MET A 7 12.15 27.13 7.93
CA MET A 7 12.01 26.58 6.59
C MET A 7 10.58 26.75 6.08
N PRO A 8 10.37 27.26 4.85
CA PRO A 8 9.04 27.40 4.25
C PRO A 8 8.27 26.07 4.29
N ASP A 9 6.97 26.11 4.58
CA ASP A 9 6.14 24.91 4.82
C ASP A 9 6.20 23.87 3.69
N ARG A 10 6.44 24.30 2.44
CA ARG A 10 6.55 23.39 1.29
C ARG A 10 7.82 22.53 1.32
N LEU A 11 8.88 23.03 1.95
CA LEU A 11 10.12 22.31 2.18
C LEU A 11 10.06 21.46 3.45
N ASN A 12 9.20 21.83 4.40
CA ASN A 12 8.85 21.01 5.58
C ASN A 12 7.75 19.99 5.27
N ALA A 13 7.25 19.89 4.03
CA ALA A 13 6.26 18.89 3.67
C ALA A 13 6.91 17.52 3.51
N GLU A 14 6.23 16.47 3.97
CA GLU A 14 6.73 15.11 3.86
C GLU A 14 6.80 14.69 2.38
N PRO A 15 7.94 14.13 1.90
CA PRO A 15 8.12 13.85 0.49
C PRO A 15 7.14 12.78 0.02
N THR A 16 6.42 13.09 -1.07
CA THR A 16 5.49 12.16 -1.71
C THR A 16 6.23 11.27 -2.71
N VAL A 17 6.02 9.96 -2.62
CA VAL A 17 6.65 8.92 -3.45
C VAL A 17 5.81 8.62 -4.69
N PHE A 18 4.50 8.42 -4.54
CA PHE A 18 3.63 8.00 -5.65
C PHE A 18 2.27 8.70 -5.59
N ARG A 19 1.97 9.52 -6.61
CA ARG A 19 0.66 10.21 -6.78
C ARG A 19 0.13 10.88 -5.51
N GLY A 20 1.01 11.49 -4.71
CA GLY A 20 0.63 12.17 -3.46
C GLY A 20 0.80 11.34 -2.20
N PHE A 21 1.04 10.02 -2.29
CA PHE A 21 1.36 9.21 -1.12
C PHE A 21 2.74 9.52 -0.57
N THR A 22 2.82 9.73 0.73
CA THR A 22 4.08 9.63 1.48
C THR A 22 4.57 8.17 1.54
N THR A 23 5.84 7.96 1.91
CA THR A 23 6.40 6.61 2.09
C THR A 23 5.59 5.77 3.08
N HIS A 24 5.13 6.38 4.18
CA HIS A 24 4.37 5.70 5.22
C HIS A 24 2.98 5.29 4.74
N GLU A 25 2.28 6.18 4.04
CA GLU A 25 0.96 5.88 3.49
C GLU A 25 1.02 4.82 2.39
N MET A 26 2.02 4.90 1.50
CA MET A 26 2.23 3.88 0.47
C MET A 26 2.49 2.50 1.09
N PHE A 27 3.31 2.44 2.14
CA PHE A 27 3.58 1.19 2.85
C PHE A 27 2.34 0.66 3.57
N ALA A 28 1.55 1.53 4.20
CA ALA A 28 0.29 1.16 4.82
C ALA A 28 -0.72 0.61 3.79
N ALA A 29 -0.88 1.28 2.66
CA ALA A 29 -1.74 0.82 1.56
C ALA A 29 -1.29 -0.53 0.99
N ALA A 30 0.02 -0.72 0.80
CA ALA A 30 0.59 -2.00 0.39
C ALA A 30 0.35 -3.10 1.43
N GLY A 31 0.49 -2.79 2.72
CA GLY A 31 0.20 -3.71 3.83
C GLY A 31 -1.26 -4.15 3.87
N VAL A 32 -2.19 -3.20 3.70
CA VAL A 32 -3.63 -3.49 3.59
C VAL A 32 -3.91 -4.41 2.40
N GLY A 33 -3.31 -4.13 1.24
CA GLY A 33 -3.44 -5.00 0.07
C GLY A 33 -2.85 -6.39 0.29
N CYS A 34 -1.74 -6.52 1.02
CA CYS A 34 -1.09 -7.81 1.29
C CYS A 34 -1.97 -8.70 2.18
N VAL A 35 -2.46 -8.13 3.29
CA VAL A 35 -3.38 -8.82 4.20
C VAL A 35 -4.70 -9.12 3.52
N GLY A 36 -5.29 -8.12 2.85
CA GLY A 36 -6.54 -8.26 2.10
C GLY A 36 -6.44 -9.34 1.02
N GLY A 37 -5.35 -9.36 0.24
CA GLY A 37 -5.13 -10.37 -0.79
C GLY A 37 -4.93 -11.78 -0.25
N SER A 38 -4.30 -11.92 0.92
CA SER A 38 -4.21 -13.22 1.60
C SER A 38 -5.59 -13.72 2.01
N VAL A 39 -6.42 -12.85 2.60
CA VAL A 39 -7.78 -13.19 3.05
C VAL A 39 -8.70 -13.52 1.87
N ILE A 40 -8.68 -12.71 0.81
CA ILE A 40 -9.47 -12.92 -0.41
C ILE A 40 -9.07 -14.22 -1.13
N SER A 41 -7.85 -14.71 -0.92
CA SER A 41 -7.36 -15.94 -1.53
C SER A 41 -7.80 -17.21 -0.78
N ILE A 42 -8.34 -17.12 0.44
CA ILE A 42 -8.79 -18.29 1.22
C ILE A 42 -9.87 -19.11 0.48
N PRO A 43 -10.93 -18.50 -0.10
CA PRO A 43 -11.92 -19.24 -0.88
C PRO A 43 -11.33 -19.93 -2.13
N LEU A 44 -10.16 -19.50 -2.62
CA LEU A 44 -9.52 -20.04 -3.81
C LEU A 44 -8.56 -21.21 -3.51
N LEU A 45 -8.34 -21.54 -2.23
CA LEU A 45 -7.50 -22.66 -1.81
C LEU A 45 -7.83 -24.00 -2.51
N PRO A 46 -9.10 -24.37 -2.74
CA PRO A 46 -9.41 -25.63 -3.44
C PRO A 46 -8.93 -25.69 -4.90
N LEU A 47 -8.64 -24.54 -5.53
CA LEU A 47 -8.26 -24.47 -6.95
C LEU A 47 -6.76 -24.64 -7.18
N ALA A 48 -5.93 -24.06 -6.32
CA ALA A 48 -4.47 -24.02 -6.50
C ALA A 48 -3.68 -24.34 -5.23
N GLY A 49 -4.36 -24.81 -4.17
CA GLY A 49 -3.75 -25.13 -2.89
C GLY A 49 -3.15 -23.89 -2.22
N TRP A 50 -2.15 -24.12 -1.36
CA TRP A 50 -1.54 -23.07 -0.53
C TRP A 50 -0.86 -21.95 -1.32
N VAL A 51 -0.46 -22.21 -2.57
CA VAL A 51 0.28 -21.26 -3.43
C VAL A 51 -0.54 -20.02 -3.75
N ILE A 52 -1.87 -20.11 -3.70
CA ILE A 52 -2.74 -18.96 -3.99
C ILE A 52 -2.65 -17.86 -2.94
N LEU A 53 -2.28 -18.19 -1.70
CA LEU A 53 -2.11 -17.20 -0.62
C LEU A 53 -0.96 -16.21 -0.89
N PRO A 54 0.30 -16.64 -1.11
CA PRO A 54 1.39 -15.72 -1.44
C PRO A 54 1.16 -15.02 -2.78
N THR A 55 0.50 -15.67 -3.75
CA THR A 55 0.14 -15.02 -5.01
C THR A 55 -0.82 -13.85 -4.79
N GLY A 56 -1.90 -14.05 -4.02
CA GLY A 56 -2.83 -12.96 -3.68
C GLY A 56 -2.17 -11.85 -2.85
N ALA A 57 -1.30 -12.24 -1.91
CA ALA A 57 -0.53 -11.31 -1.08
C ALA A 57 0.41 -10.40 -1.90
N LEU A 58 0.93 -10.87 -3.03
CA LEU A 58 1.81 -10.09 -3.91
C LEU A 58 1.04 -9.23 -4.93
N ILE A 59 -0.10 -9.72 -5.44
CA ILE A 59 -0.87 -9.02 -6.49
C ILE A 59 -1.73 -7.90 -5.90
N MET A 60 -2.43 -8.15 -4.80
CA MET A 60 -3.38 -7.18 -4.25
C MET A 60 -2.79 -5.85 -3.77
N PRO A 61 -1.57 -5.77 -3.19
CA PRO A 61 -0.92 -4.50 -2.90
C PRO A 61 -0.82 -3.57 -4.12
N LEU A 62 -0.53 -4.12 -5.30
CA LEU A 62 -0.42 -3.33 -6.53
C LEU A 62 -1.76 -2.69 -6.91
N LEU A 63 -2.85 -3.46 -6.78
CA LEU A 63 -4.20 -2.98 -7.06
C LEU A 63 -4.63 -1.93 -6.05
N VAL A 64 -4.42 -2.18 -4.76
CA VAL A 64 -4.82 -1.26 -3.68
C VAL A 64 -4.05 0.04 -3.77
N VAL A 65 -2.73 0.02 -3.92
CA VAL A 65 -1.93 1.24 -4.06
C VAL A 65 -2.33 2.02 -5.31
N PHE A 66 -2.54 1.35 -6.44
CA PHE A 66 -2.90 2.02 -7.68
C PHE A 66 -4.29 2.69 -7.62
N LEU A 67 -5.28 1.99 -7.05
CA LEU A 67 -6.64 2.51 -6.94
C LEU A 67 -6.75 3.59 -5.85
N ALA A 68 -6.10 3.40 -4.70
CA ALA A 68 -6.11 4.39 -3.63
C ALA A 68 -5.41 5.68 -4.06
N ALA A 69 -4.39 5.59 -4.92
CA ALA A 69 -3.70 6.72 -5.52
C ALA A 69 -4.51 7.49 -6.60
N LEU A 70 -5.75 7.09 -6.88
CA LEU A 70 -6.63 7.78 -7.83
C LEU A 70 -7.51 8.84 -7.16
N PHE A 71 -7.72 8.74 -5.85
CA PHE A 71 -8.59 9.62 -5.06
C PHE A 71 -7.75 10.56 -4.18
#